data_AF-A0A0J6SV92-F1
#
_entry.id   AF-A0A0J6SV92-F1
#
_cell.length_a   1.000
_cell.length_b   1.000
_cell.length_c   1.000
_cell.angle_alpha   90.00
_cell.angle_beta   90.00
_cell.angle_gamma   90.00
#
_symmetry.space_group_name_H-M   'P 1'
#
loop_
_entity.id
_entity.type
_entity.pdbx_description
1 polymer ?
#
loop_
_entity_poly.entity_id
_entity_poly.type
_entity_poly.pdbx_seq_one_letter_code
_entity_poly.pdbx_strand_id
1 'polypeptide(L)'
;MAVAVSPVSAQIALTIADPVLDDLRARVADLLRSMRPADPDIALDATRIIDDHGLWREHGTLILRVEANCRDGLCMTVIAQVTESGLVSQVTLNADNLVAFTDYSFPLWGEGAYPIHIKGAGSTGTVLWLRQGSWVVEACGDCFMSAEERAKRPSPPPSPPQPSPTFEEFRRSLGLDP
;
A
#
# COMPACT_ATOMS: atom_id res chain seq x y z
N MET A 1 -1.65 21.43 24.00
CA MET A 1 -0.70 20.56 23.27
C MET A 1 -1.28 19.17 23.21
N ALA A 2 -1.67 18.71 22.01
CA ALA A 2 -2.10 17.33 21.83
C ALA A 2 -0.87 16.43 21.93
N VAL A 3 -0.89 15.49 22.86
CA VAL A 3 -0.04 14.30 22.77
C VAL A 3 -0.42 13.66 21.44
N ALA A 4 0.50 13.63 20.48
CA ALA A 4 0.36 12.75 19.33
C ALA A 4 0.51 11.32 19.85
N VAL A 5 -0.55 10.82 20.48
CA VAL A 5 -0.77 9.39 20.62
C VAL A 5 -0.90 8.96 19.17
N SER A 6 0.18 8.39 18.62
CA SER A 6 0.06 7.70 17.35
C SER A 6 -1.03 6.67 17.57
N PRO A 7 -2.20 6.77 16.89
CA PRO A 7 -3.16 5.70 16.98
C PRO A 7 -2.40 4.42 16.59
N VAL A 8 -2.58 3.36 17.37
CA VAL A 8 -2.09 2.05 17.00
C VAL A 8 -2.90 1.67 15.76
N SER A 9 -2.42 2.07 14.58
CA SER A 9 -3.03 1.68 13.31
C SER A 9 -2.84 0.18 13.17
N ALA A 10 -3.92 -0.57 13.02
CA ALA A 10 -3.79 -1.96 12.66
C ALA A 10 -3.27 -2.03 11.22
N GLN A 11 -2.12 -2.66 11.05
CA GLN A 11 -1.60 -2.99 9.74
C GLN A 11 -1.74 -4.50 9.56
N ILE A 12 -2.40 -4.90 8.48
CA ILE A 12 -2.41 -6.30 8.07
C ILE A 12 -1.50 -6.45 6.86
N ALA A 13 -0.46 -7.27 7.01
CA ALA A 13 0.44 -7.63 5.94
C ALA A 13 -0.01 -8.97 5.34
N LEU A 14 -0.33 -8.95 4.05
CA LEU A 14 -0.78 -10.10 3.28
C LEU A 14 0.27 -10.46 2.23
N THR A 15 0.39 -11.76 1.98
CA THR A 15 1.27 -12.28 0.93
C THR A 15 0.44 -12.62 -0.29
N ILE A 16 0.85 -12.17 -1.47
CA ILE A 16 0.24 -12.54 -2.75
C ILE A 16 0.76 -13.93 -3.13
N ALA A 17 0.06 -14.99 -2.72
CA ALA A 17 0.55 -16.37 -2.87
C ALA A 17 -0.52 -17.36 -3.32
N ASP A 18 -1.79 -16.98 -3.35
CA ASP A 18 -2.88 -17.88 -3.71
C ASP A 18 -2.91 -18.11 -5.22
N PRO A 19 -3.25 -19.32 -5.71
CA PRO A 19 -3.46 -19.54 -7.13
C PRO A 19 -4.64 -18.70 -7.65
N VAL A 20 -4.62 -18.38 -8.95
CA VAL A 20 -5.78 -17.76 -9.60
C VAL A 20 -6.96 -18.72 -9.53
N LEU A 21 -8.09 -18.24 -9.00
CA LEU A 21 -9.33 -19.00 -8.93
C LEU A 21 -9.90 -19.26 -10.33
N ASP A 22 -10.61 -20.38 -10.49
CA ASP A 22 -11.18 -20.81 -11.77
C ASP A 22 -12.15 -19.78 -12.37
N ASP A 23 -12.93 -19.08 -11.54
CA ASP A 23 -13.88 -18.04 -11.95
C ASP A 23 -13.20 -16.77 -12.49
N LEU A 24 -11.97 -16.51 -12.06
CA LEU A 24 -11.14 -15.39 -12.52
C LEU A 24 -10.20 -15.77 -13.65
N ARG A 25 -9.89 -17.07 -13.81
CA ARG A 25 -8.80 -17.55 -14.68
C ARG A 25 -8.91 -17.06 -16.13
N ALA A 26 -10.10 -17.11 -16.72
CA ALA A 26 -10.32 -16.61 -18.08
C ALA A 26 -10.07 -15.09 -18.19
N ARG A 27 -10.55 -14.31 -17.22
CA ARG A 27 -10.38 -12.85 -17.20
C ARG A 27 -8.92 -12.45 -16.99
N VAL A 28 -8.20 -13.18 -16.14
CA VAL A 28 -6.76 -13.00 -15.93
C VAL A 28 -5.99 -13.36 -17.20
N ALA A 29 -6.36 -14.47 -17.87
CA ALA A 29 -5.74 -14.85 -19.14
C ALA A 29 -5.89 -13.75 -20.20
N ASP A 30 -7.09 -13.18 -20.36
CA ASP A 30 -7.36 -12.09 -21.30
C ASP A 30 -6.52 -10.85 -20.98
N LEU A 31 -6.46 -10.46 -19.70
CA LEU A 31 -5.61 -9.37 -19.24
C LEU A 31 -4.14 -9.62 -19.57
N LEU A 32 -3.62 -10.81 -19.27
CA LEU A 32 -2.21 -11.17 -19.49
C LEU A 32 -1.85 -11.27 -20.98
N ARG A 33 -2.77 -11.67 -21.86
CA ARG A 33 -2.53 -11.60 -23.31
C ARG A 33 -2.23 -10.17 -23.79
N SER A 34 -2.86 -9.17 -23.18
CA SER A 34 -2.59 -7.76 -23.50
C SER A 34 -1.30 -7.24 -22.88
N MET A 35 -1.00 -7.62 -21.64
CA MET A 35 0.14 -7.08 -20.90
C MET A 35 1.45 -7.84 -21.16
N ARG A 36 1.35 -9.13 -21.46
CA ARG A 36 2.47 -10.07 -21.69
C ARG A 36 2.20 -10.93 -22.93
N PRO A 37 2.14 -10.33 -24.13
CA PRO A 37 1.80 -11.07 -25.36
C PRO A 37 2.83 -12.12 -25.75
N ALA A 38 4.07 -12.04 -25.25
CA ALA A 38 5.14 -12.98 -25.58
C ALA A 38 5.04 -14.32 -24.83
N ASP A 39 4.45 -14.33 -23.62
CA ASP A 39 4.40 -15.49 -22.74
C ASP A 39 3.12 -15.57 -21.87
N PRO A 40 1.92 -15.36 -22.43
CA PRO A 40 0.70 -15.19 -21.65
C PRO A 40 0.29 -16.44 -20.85
N ASP A 41 0.51 -17.64 -21.40
CA ASP A 41 0.13 -18.89 -20.74
C ASP A 41 1.09 -19.22 -19.58
N ILE A 42 2.40 -19.00 -19.78
CA ILE A 42 3.41 -19.14 -18.72
C ILE A 42 3.15 -18.12 -17.61
N ALA A 43 2.81 -16.88 -17.99
CA ALA A 43 2.44 -15.84 -17.05
C ALA A 43 1.20 -16.23 -16.23
N LEU A 44 0.17 -16.78 -16.88
CA LEU A 44 -1.07 -17.19 -16.21
C LEU A 44 -0.81 -18.27 -15.15
N ASP A 45 -0.07 -19.32 -15.49
CA ASP A 45 0.23 -20.42 -14.56
C ASP A 45 1.14 -19.97 -13.39
N ALA A 46 1.98 -18.96 -13.64
CA ALA A 46 2.79 -18.31 -12.63
C ALA A 46 2.08 -17.17 -11.88
N THR A 47 0.79 -16.90 -12.15
CA THR A 47 0.07 -15.81 -11.49
C THR A 47 -0.43 -16.25 -10.11
N ARG A 48 -0.30 -15.34 -9.15
CA ARG A 48 -0.80 -15.43 -7.78
C ARG A 48 -1.70 -14.26 -7.47
N ILE A 49 -2.60 -14.44 -6.51
CA ILE A 49 -3.54 -13.42 -6.03
C ILE A 49 -3.52 -13.35 -4.51
N ILE A 50 -4.24 -12.36 -3.97
CA ILE A 50 -4.71 -12.37 -2.59
C ILE A 50 -6.20 -12.75 -2.65
N ASP A 51 -6.57 -13.95 -2.19
CA ASP A 51 -7.99 -14.33 -2.02
C ASP A 51 -8.44 -14.26 -0.55
N ASP A 52 -7.49 -14.14 0.39
CA ASP A 52 -7.81 -13.99 1.81
C ASP A 52 -8.67 -12.73 2.00
N HIS A 53 -9.84 -12.91 2.61
CA HIS A 53 -10.87 -11.89 2.85
C HIS A 53 -11.65 -11.36 1.64
N GLY A 54 -11.53 -11.95 0.45
CA GLY A 54 -12.46 -11.66 -0.66
C GLY A 54 -12.47 -10.21 -1.15
N LEU A 55 -11.34 -9.49 -1.06
CA LEU A 55 -11.18 -8.09 -1.50
C LEU A 55 -11.78 -7.80 -2.88
N TRP A 56 -11.60 -8.72 -3.82
CA TRP A 56 -12.11 -8.58 -5.18
C TRP A 56 -13.64 -8.78 -5.26
N ARG A 57 -14.23 -9.57 -4.36
CA ARG A 57 -15.68 -9.78 -4.26
C ARG A 57 -16.37 -8.58 -3.62
N GLU A 58 -15.75 -8.01 -2.59
CA GLU A 58 -16.35 -6.91 -1.81
C GLU A 58 -16.10 -5.53 -2.44
N HIS A 59 -14.92 -5.32 -3.02
CA HIS A 59 -14.49 -4.02 -3.52
C HIS A 59 -14.14 -4.01 -5.01
N GLY A 60 -14.27 -5.15 -5.69
CA GLY A 60 -13.91 -5.26 -7.10
C GLY A 60 -12.42 -5.05 -7.37
N THR A 61 -11.55 -5.04 -6.36
CA THR A 61 -10.11 -4.84 -6.52
C THR A 61 -9.39 -6.18 -6.43
N LEU A 62 -8.65 -6.53 -7.47
CA LEU A 62 -7.86 -7.75 -7.55
C LEU A 62 -6.37 -7.39 -7.62
N ILE A 63 -5.58 -7.92 -6.69
CA ILE A 63 -4.13 -7.77 -6.70
C ILE A 63 -3.53 -9.06 -7.25
N LEU A 64 -2.88 -8.95 -8.40
CA LEU A 64 -2.21 -10.04 -9.11
C LEU A 64 -0.70 -9.89 -8.96
N ARG A 65 0.00 -11.02 -8.81
CA ARG A 65 1.46 -11.11 -8.91
C ARG A 65 1.81 -12.16 -9.96
N VAL A 66 2.59 -11.80 -10.96
CA VAL A 66 3.01 -12.72 -12.02
C VAL A 66 4.45 -13.15 -11.77
N GLU A 67 4.64 -14.38 -11.31
CA GLU A 67 5.94 -14.91 -10.86
C GLU A 67 6.82 -15.48 -11.99
N ALA A 68 6.53 -15.12 -13.24
CA ALA A 68 7.34 -15.47 -14.40
C ALA A 68 8.30 -14.32 -14.74
N ASN A 69 9.60 -14.63 -14.87
CA ASN A 69 10.66 -13.69 -15.29
C ASN A 69 10.86 -12.48 -14.33
N CYS A 70 10.85 -12.72 -13.02
CA CYS A 70 11.09 -11.69 -12.03
C CYS A 70 12.53 -11.14 -12.06
N ARG A 71 12.71 -9.87 -11.70
CA ARG A 71 14.02 -9.21 -11.59
C ARG A 71 14.38 -9.02 -10.12
N ASP A 72 15.44 -9.69 -9.66
CA ASP A 72 15.94 -9.58 -8.28
C ASP A 72 14.87 -9.86 -7.21
N GLY A 73 13.99 -10.85 -7.45
CA GLY A 73 12.86 -11.18 -6.57
C GLY A 73 11.65 -10.26 -6.71
N LEU A 74 11.77 -9.16 -7.46
CA LEU A 74 10.66 -8.27 -7.77
C LEU A 74 9.94 -8.77 -9.03
N CYS A 75 8.67 -9.14 -8.86
CA CYS A 75 7.83 -9.64 -9.93
C CYS A 75 6.81 -8.58 -10.35
N MET A 76 6.25 -8.75 -11.55
CA MET A 76 5.16 -7.90 -12.02
C MET A 76 3.95 -8.05 -11.10
N THR A 77 3.56 -6.97 -10.45
CA THR A 77 2.38 -6.86 -9.60
C THR A 77 1.38 -5.91 -10.27
N VAL A 78 0.13 -6.34 -10.37
CA VAL A 78 -0.95 -5.59 -11.01
C VAL A 78 -2.08 -5.40 -10.02
N ILE A 79 -2.52 -4.16 -9.85
CA ILE A 79 -3.84 -3.87 -9.27
C ILE A 79 -4.82 -3.71 -10.43
N ALA A 80 -5.81 -4.59 -10.46
CA ALA A 80 -6.84 -4.61 -11.48
C ALA A 80 -8.22 -4.38 -10.85
N GLN A 81 -9.07 -3.65 -11.57
CA GLN A 81 -10.49 -3.55 -11.27
C GLN A 81 -11.24 -4.68 -11.97
N VAL A 82 -12.03 -5.42 -11.21
CA VAL A 82 -13.03 -6.36 -11.71
C VAL A 82 -14.24 -5.56 -12.18
N THR A 83 -14.62 -5.78 -13.43
CA THR A 83 -15.77 -5.18 -14.08
C THR A 83 -16.68 -6.27 -14.65
N GLU A 84 -17.84 -5.89 -15.17
CA GLU A 84 -18.72 -6.82 -15.88
C GLU A 84 -18.06 -7.39 -17.14
N SER A 85 -17.26 -6.58 -17.84
CA SER A 85 -16.62 -6.93 -19.11
C SER A 85 -15.27 -7.61 -18.97
N GLY A 86 -14.70 -7.69 -17.76
CA GLY A 86 -13.41 -8.34 -17.52
C GLY A 86 -12.58 -7.68 -16.43
N LEU A 87 -11.25 -7.78 -16.54
CA LEU A 87 -10.29 -7.10 -15.67
C LEU A 87 -9.68 -5.90 -16.38
N VAL A 88 -9.60 -4.76 -15.69
CA VAL A 88 -8.91 -3.56 -16.17
C VAL A 88 -7.73 -3.28 -15.25
N SER A 89 -6.50 -3.36 -15.78
CA SER A 89 -5.31 -2.95 -15.03
C SER A 89 -5.37 -1.45 -14.73
N GLN A 90 -5.20 -1.08 -13.47
CA GLN A 90 -5.15 0.31 -13.02
C GLN A 90 -3.73 0.73 -12.63
N VAL A 91 -2.98 -0.18 -12.00
CA VAL A 91 -1.59 0.04 -11.60
C VAL A 91 -0.77 -1.20 -11.92
N THR A 92 0.41 -1.00 -12.51
CA THR A 92 1.38 -2.07 -12.77
C THR A 92 2.76 -1.63 -12.31
N LEU A 93 3.43 -2.48 -11.52
CA LEU A 93 4.75 -2.19 -10.97
C LEU A 93 5.51 -3.49 -10.69
N ASN A 94 6.82 -3.39 -10.47
CA ASN A 94 7.62 -4.53 -9.98
C ASN A 94 7.75 -4.45 -8.46
N ALA A 95 7.34 -5.50 -7.75
CA ALA A 95 7.31 -5.53 -6.30
C ALA A 95 7.65 -6.91 -5.73
N ASP A 96 7.92 -6.94 -4.43
CA ASP A 96 7.92 -8.13 -3.60
C ASP A 96 6.48 -8.69 -3.49
N ASN A 97 6.30 -9.86 -2.88
CA ASN A 97 5.00 -10.52 -2.71
C ASN A 97 4.20 -9.98 -1.51
N LEU A 98 4.73 -9.00 -0.78
CA LEU A 98 4.12 -8.45 0.42
C LEU A 98 3.35 -7.16 0.13
N VAL A 99 2.10 -7.14 0.57
CA VAL A 99 1.22 -5.96 0.56
C VAL A 99 0.74 -5.72 1.98
N ALA A 100 0.72 -4.47 2.43
CA ALA A 100 0.16 -4.10 3.72
C ALA A 100 -0.99 -3.10 3.56
N PHE A 101 -2.12 -3.43 4.19
CA PHE A 101 -3.27 -2.55 4.31
C PHE A 101 -3.27 -1.91 5.68
N THR A 102 -3.60 -0.63 5.74
CA THR A 102 -3.73 0.08 7.01
C THR A 102 -5.14 0.60 7.17
N ASP A 103 -5.68 0.49 8.38
CA ASP A 103 -6.97 1.08 8.77
C ASP A 103 -6.89 2.59 9.01
N TYR A 104 -5.71 3.17 8.84
CA TYR A 104 -5.48 4.60 9.02
C TYR A 104 -5.84 5.37 7.75
N SER A 105 -6.74 6.35 7.89
CA SER A 105 -7.02 7.33 6.83
C SER A 105 -6.12 8.55 6.96
N PHE A 106 -5.57 9.01 5.84
CA PHE A 106 -4.79 10.24 5.76
C PHE A 106 -5.54 11.28 4.93
N PRO A 107 -5.60 12.55 5.37
CA PRO A 107 -6.24 13.61 4.59
C PRO A 107 -5.33 14.03 3.42
N LEU A 108 -5.53 13.42 2.26
CA LEU A 108 -4.84 13.75 1.02
C LEU A 108 -5.65 14.83 0.28
N TRP A 109 -5.11 16.06 0.24
CA TRP A 109 -5.77 17.25 -0.33
C TRP A 109 -7.19 17.51 0.22
N GLY A 110 -7.38 17.29 1.53
CA GLY A 110 -8.64 17.57 2.22
C GLY A 110 -9.67 16.43 2.18
N GLU A 111 -9.36 15.30 1.55
CA GLU A 111 -10.20 14.10 1.55
C GLU A 111 -9.47 12.93 2.20
N GLY A 112 -10.19 12.10 2.97
CA GLY A 112 -9.61 10.90 3.57
C GLY A 112 -9.31 9.84 2.52
N ALA A 113 -8.08 9.31 2.53
CA ALA A 113 -7.66 8.19 1.70
C ALA A 113 -7.01 7.10 2.57
N TYR A 114 -7.22 5.85 2.19
CA TYR A 114 -6.61 4.69 2.85
C TYR A 114 -5.47 4.16 1.98
N PRO A 115 -4.27 3.96 2.54
CA PRO A 115 -3.12 3.51 1.76
C PRO A 115 -3.08 2.00 1.63
N ILE A 116 -2.61 1.56 0.46
CA ILE A 116 -2.08 0.22 0.24
C ILE A 116 -0.57 0.36 0.10
N HIS A 117 0.19 -0.26 1.00
CA HIS A 117 1.64 -0.31 0.92
C HIS A 117 2.03 -1.56 0.13
N ILE A 118 2.85 -1.40 -0.90
CA ILE A 118 3.40 -2.51 -1.68
C ILE A 118 4.92 -2.52 -1.51
N LYS A 119 5.44 -3.65 -1.05
CA LYS A 119 6.85 -3.80 -0.75
C LYS A 119 7.68 -3.88 -2.04
N GLY A 120 8.77 -3.12 -2.05
CA GLY A 120 9.81 -3.16 -3.07
C GLY A 120 11.03 -3.92 -2.59
N ALA A 121 12.22 -3.50 -3.01
CA ALA A 121 13.46 -4.11 -2.54
C ALA A 121 13.85 -3.60 -1.14
N GLY A 122 14.32 -4.49 -0.26
CA GLY A 122 14.76 -4.13 1.10
C GLY A 122 13.62 -3.51 1.92
N SER A 123 13.87 -2.32 2.48
CA SER A 123 12.89 -1.55 3.27
C SER A 123 12.01 -0.62 2.44
N THR A 124 12.22 -0.56 1.12
CA THR A 124 11.51 0.37 0.23
C THR A 124 10.18 -0.20 -0.23
N GLY A 125 9.32 0.67 -0.74
CA GLY A 125 8.05 0.30 -1.32
C GLY A 125 7.35 1.48 -1.97
N THR A 126 6.10 1.25 -2.33
CA THR A 126 5.21 2.25 -2.88
C THR A 126 3.96 2.31 -2.02
N VAL A 127 3.42 3.52 -1.83
CA VAL A 127 2.12 3.73 -1.19
C VAL A 127 1.14 4.12 -2.28
N LEU A 128 0.01 3.43 -2.33
CA LEU A 128 -1.05 3.66 -3.29
C LEU A 128 -2.30 4.16 -2.57
N TRP A 129 -2.83 5.28 -3.03
CA TRP A 129 -4.02 5.91 -2.48
C TRP A 129 -5.11 5.95 -3.55
N LEU A 130 -6.24 5.29 -3.32
CA LEU A 130 -7.39 5.38 -4.22
C LEU A 130 -8.20 6.63 -3.90
N ARG A 131 -8.33 7.53 -4.88
CA ARG A 131 -9.11 8.77 -4.75
C ARG A 131 -9.92 9.02 -6.01
N GLN A 132 -11.24 9.16 -5.86
CA GLN A 132 -12.16 9.53 -6.96
C GLN A 132 -11.96 8.67 -8.23
N GLY A 133 -11.68 7.37 -8.05
CA GLY A 133 -11.46 6.42 -9.14
C GLY A 133 -10.06 6.46 -9.79
N SER A 134 -9.13 7.24 -9.22
CA SER A 134 -7.73 7.31 -9.66
C SER A 134 -6.77 6.94 -8.54
N TRP A 135 -5.61 6.40 -8.89
CA TRP A 135 -4.56 6.05 -7.92
C TRP A 135 -3.53 7.18 -7.84
N VAL A 136 -3.24 7.63 -6.62
CA VAL A 136 -2.05 8.44 -6.32
C VAL A 136 -0.94 7.49 -5.86
N VAL A 137 0.24 7.64 -6.44
CA VAL A 137 1.38 6.75 -6.24
C VAL A 137 2.51 7.53 -5.59
N GLU A 138 2.98 7.05 -4.44
CA GLU A 138 4.05 7.69 -3.68
C GLU A 138 5.18 6.70 -3.39
N ALA A 139 6.43 7.12 -3.59
CA ALA A 139 7.59 6.33 -3.19
C ALA A 139 7.77 6.39 -1.67
N CYS A 140 8.09 5.25 -1.04
CA CYS A 140 8.34 5.20 0.40
C CYS A 140 9.61 4.39 0.69
N GLY A 141 10.61 5.03 1.28
CA GLY A 141 11.92 4.42 1.52
C GLY A 141 11.99 3.53 2.77
N ASP A 142 11.06 3.72 3.70
CA ASP A 142 11.08 3.09 5.03
C ASP A 142 9.75 2.46 5.48
N CYS A 143 8.77 2.30 4.59
CA CYS A 143 7.48 1.67 4.93
C CYS A 143 7.62 0.21 5.39
N PHE A 144 8.65 -0.50 4.95
CA PHE A 144 8.88 -1.89 5.30
C PHE A 144 10.13 -2.09 6.17
N MET A 145 10.60 -1.04 6.85
CA MET A 145 11.70 -1.17 7.82
C MET A 145 11.31 -2.13 8.96
N SER A 146 12.16 -3.12 9.19
CA SER A 146 12.06 -4.00 10.36
C SER A 146 12.30 -3.24 11.67
N ALA A 147 11.86 -3.82 12.78
CA ALA A 147 12.12 -3.26 14.11
C ALA A 147 13.63 -3.13 14.40
N GLU A 148 14.42 -4.06 13.89
CA GLU A 148 15.87 -4.08 14.07
C GLU A 148 16.56 -2.97 13.25
N GLU A 149 16.15 -2.75 12.01
CA GLU A 149 16.60 -1.61 11.20
C GLU A 149 16.17 -0.28 11.82
N ARG A 150 14.97 -0.22 12.39
CA ARG A 150 14.46 0.96 13.10
C ARG A 150 15.28 1.25 14.36
N ALA A 151 15.70 0.22 15.09
CA ALA A 151 16.56 0.35 16.26
C ALA A 151 17.98 0.82 15.91
N LYS A 152 18.47 0.52 14.70
CA LYS A 152 19.79 0.96 14.21
C LYS A 152 19.80 2.41 13.70
N ARG A 153 18.64 3.06 13.51
CA ARG A 153 18.59 4.47 13.09
C ARG A 153 19.14 5.36 14.21
N PRO A 154 20.01 6.33 13.90
CA PRO A 154 20.40 7.36 14.86
C PRO A 154 19.14 8.05 15.37
N SER A 155 19.01 8.17 16.69
CA SER A 155 17.94 8.96 17.28
C SER A 155 18.02 10.38 16.71
N PRO A 156 16.89 11.00 16.34
CA PRO A 156 16.90 12.40 15.94
C PRO A 156 17.54 13.21 17.07
N PRO A 157 18.35 14.23 16.74
CA PRO A 157 18.92 15.10 17.75
C PRO A 157 17.79 15.63 18.63
N PRO A 158 18.00 15.74 19.96
CA PRO A 158 16.98 16.28 20.84
C PRO A 158 16.54 17.63 20.29
N SER A 159 15.24 17.81 20.12
CA SER A 159 14.69 19.11 19.72
C SER A 159 15.26 20.17 20.67
N PRO A 160 15.70 21.33 20.17
CA PRO A 160 16.10 22.42 21.04
C PRO A 160 14.97 22.68 22.04
N PRO A 161 15.29 22.98 23.32
CA PRO A 161 14.27 23.24 24.33
C PRO A 161 13.34 24.32 23.79
N GLN A 162 12.12 23.92 23.43
CA GLN A 162 11.12 24.89 23.07
C GLN A 162 10.81 25.68 24.34
N PRO A 163 10.75 27.02 24.27
CA PRO A 163 10.25 27.79 25.39
C PRO A 163 8.84 27.29 25.67
N SER A 164 8.66 26.60 26.80
CA SER A 164 7.33 26.29 27.30
C SER A 164 6.65 27.64 27.51
N PRO A 165 5.47 27.89 26.92
CA PRO A 165 4.74 29.10 27.22
C PRO A 165 4.54 29.15 28.74
N THR A 166 4.79 30.30 29.33
CA THR A 166 4.39 30.57 30.70
C THR A 166 2.89 30.31 30.82
N PHE A 167 2.43 30.02 32.04
CA PHE A 167 1.00 29.80 32.29
C PHE A 167 0.14 30.94 31.76
N GLU A 168 0.63 32.19 31.82
CA GLU A 168 -0.01 33.38 31.25
C GLU A 168 -0.10 33.35 29.72
N GLU A 169 0.97 32.97 29.02
CA GLU A 169 0.96 32.82 27.55
C GLU A 169 0.04 31.68 27.10
N PHE A 170 -0.03 30.60 27.87
CA PHE A 170 -0.99 29.52 27.65
C PHE A 170 -2.44 29.99 27.83
N ARG A 171 -2.74 30.74 28.90
CA ARG A 171 -4.08 31.32 29.13
C ARG A 171 -4.50 32.27 28.01
N ARG A 172 -3.59 33.15 27.57
CA ARG A 172 -3.84 34.06 26.44
C ARG A 172 -4.11 33.30 25.14
N SER A 173 -3.38 32.21 24.89
CA SER A 173 -3.59 31.37 23.71
C SER A 173 -4.97 30.68 23.67
N LEU A 174 -5.58 30.49 24.84
CA LEU A 174 -6.92 29.92 24.98
C LEU A 174 -8.03 30.98 25.00
N GLY A 175 -7.69 32.27 24.90
CA GLY A 175 -8.65 33.36 25.04
C GLY A 175 -9.23 33.46 26.45
N LEU A 176 -8.48 33.03 27.47
CA LEU A 176 -8.89 32.97 28.89
C LEU A 176 -8.25 34.08 29.75
N ASP A 177 -7.79 35.17 29.11
CA ASP A 177 -7.48 36.40 29.85
C ASP A 177 -8.79 37.08 30.30
N PRO A 178 -8.83 37.73 31.48
CA PRO A 178 -10.03 38.39 32.01
C PRO A 178 -10.57 39.52 31.12
#